data_AF-A0A532D0I5-F1
#
_entry.id   AF-A0A532D0I5-F1
#
_cell.length_a   1.000
_cell.length_b   1.000
_cell.length_c   1.000
_cell.angle_alpha   90.00
_cell.angle_beta   90.00
_cell.angle_gamma   90.00
#
_symmetry.space_group_name_H-M   'P 1'
#
loop_
_entity.id
_entity.type
_entity.pdbx_description
1 polymer ?
#
loop_
_entity_poly.entity_id
_entity_poly.type
_entity_poly.pdbx_seq_one_letter_code
_entity_poly.pdbx_strand_id
1 'polypeptide(L)'
;MKPDDLATYHFHKAAWSPPFPEPSTPGLRSRKAVACSAGLTKRRRIGKQTLSAPATDANRSDVRPTSVFALIVPLSTNSPSYPMSITVAIKQEAHALGFDAVGITHVSGDHTQSAAGDQGNSSPFNSEAAVPQRLFDRLTEWLRRGYHGTMAWMERAPDKRADPCQVLPGCRSIISLGTNYLTDHRANEQPGYGRIARYAWGKDYHKTLTKRLKQLEQRISSLAPDAQTRSYSDTGPIMEKAWAEQAGLGWIGKHSNLVSAEHGSWLLLGEVLTTLELEADEPATDLCGSCTLCIQACPTGAITEPYVVDATRCISYLTIELRGDEAAISQELQGGMGNKIFGCDDCLDVCPFNLRAEPTQEPAFQPSRWSLAPHLNELAQLDEQTFTTIFQHSPIRRAKHQGLLRNVAIAQRNLKPM
;
A
#
# COMPACT_ATOMS: atom_id res chain seq x y z
N MET A 1 -29.79 -12.69 -47.90
CA MET A 1 -29.39 -14.04 -48.35
C MET A 1 -28.07 -14.35 -47.66
N LYS A 2 -27.97 -15.51 -47.02
CA LYS A 2 -26.97 -15.89 -46.00
C LYS A 2 -25.50 -15.68 -46.45
N PRO A 3 -24.58 -15.40 -45.51
CA PRO A 3 -23.16 -15.66 -45.70
C PRO A 3 -22.73 -16.90 -44.90
N ASP A 4 -22.21 -17.90 -45.60
CA ASP A 4 -21.31 -18.92 -45.07
C ASP A 4 -19.91 -18.54 -45.55
N ASP A 5 -18.95 -18.33 -44.64
CA ASP A 5 -17.67 -19.04 -44.72
C ASP A 5 -16.85 -18.85 -43.43
N LEU A 6 -16.36 -19.99 -42.98
CA LEU A 6 -15.75 -20.30 -41.70
C LEU A 6 -14.26 -19.94 -41.67
N ALA A 7 -13.81 -19.32 -40.59
CA ALA A 7 -12.44 -19.43 -40.11
C ALA A 7 -12.45 -19.64 -38.59
N THR A 8 -12.41 -20.90 -38.21
CA THR A 8 -12.42 -21.41 -36.83
C THR A 8 -11.06 -21.15 -36.17
N TYR A 9 -10.98 -20.23 -35.21
CA TYR A 9 -9.82 -20.10 -34.33
C TYR A 9 -10.13 -20.75 -32.97
N HIS A 10 -9.57 -21.95 -32.77
CA HIS A 10 -9.53 -22.64 -31.49
C HIS A 10 -8.57 -21.92 -30.53
N PHE A 11 -9.10 -21.34 -29.44
CA PHE A 11 -8.28 -20.94 -28.29
C PHE A 11 -8.13 -22.11 -27.31
N HIS A 12 -6.97 -22.76 -27.36
CA HIS A 12 -6.52 -23.67 -26.32
C HIS A 12 -6.13 -22.89 -25.06
N LYS A 13 -6.69 -23.30 -23.92
CA LYS A 13 -6.19 -23.01 -22.57
C LYS A 13 -4.73 -23.46 -22.47
N ALA A 14 -3.81 -22.55 -22.21
CA ALA A 14 -2.44 -22.87 -21.82
C ALA A 14 -2.03 -22.02 -20.62
N ALA A 15 -1.62 -22.72 -19.57
CA ALA A 15 -1.03 -22.18 -18.36
C ALA A 15 0.22 -21.34 -18.70
N TRP A 16 0.30 -20.12 -18.17
CA TRP A 16 1.47 -19.27 -18.31
C TRP A 16 2.42 -19.50 -17.13
N SER A 17 3.49 -20.25 -17.41
CA SER A 17 4.78 -20.13 -16.72
C SER A 17 5.74 -19.44 -17.70
N PRO A 18 6.34 -18.28 -17.37
CA PRO A 18 7.29 -17.64 -18.28
C PRO A 18 8.65 -18.34 -18.24
N PRO A 19 9.35 -18.51 -19.39
CA PRO A 19 10.73 -18.97 -19.43
C PRO A 19 11.69 -17.79 -19.15
N PHE A 20 12.63 -17.97 -18.24
CA PHE A 20 13.78 -17.07 -18.07
C PHE A 20 14.85 -17.38 -19.13
N PRO A 21 15.49 -16.38 -19.75
CA PRO A 21 16.77 -16.56 -20.44
C PRO A 21 17.93 -16.46 -19.43
N GLU A 22 18.83 -17.46 -19.43
CA GLU A 22 20.06 -17.41 -18.65
C GLU A 22 21.05 -16.36 -19.20
N PRO A 23 21.80 -15.65 -18.34
CA PRO A 23 22.88 -14.78 -18.77
C PRO A 23 24.16 -15.59 -19.05
N SER A 24 24.67 -15.45 -20.28
CA SER A 24 26.00 -15.88 -20.68
C SER A 24 27.10 -15.16 -19.88
N THR A 25 28.00 -15.89 -19.23
CA THR A 25 29.27 -15.37 -18.69
C THR A 25 30.46 -16.08 -19.32
N PRO A 26 31.54 -15.36 -19.70
CA PRO A 26 32.74 -15.99 -20.24
C PRO A 26 33.70 -16.42 -19.11
N GLY A 27 34.05 -17.71 -19.16
CA GLY A 27 35.33 -18.32 -18.83
C GLY A 27 36.08 -17.92 -17.55
N LEU A 28 36.14 -18.83 -16.57
CA LEU A 28 37.36 -19.04 -15.79
C LEU A 28 37.54 -20.53 -15.44
N ARG A 29 38.78 -20.99 -15.55
CA ARG A 29 39.19 -22.40 -15.55
C ARG A 29 39.10 -23.09 -14.17
N SER A 30 38.57 -24.31 -14.21
CA SER A 30 38.94 -25.53 -13.44
C SER A 30 39.30 -25.41 -11.94
N ARG A 31 38.56 -26.14 -11.09
CA ARG A 31 39.12 -27.12 -10.14
C ARG A 31 38.04 -28.08 -9.63
N LYS A 32 38.51 -29.30 -9.33
CA LYS A 32 37.82 -30.59 -9.21
C LYS A 32 36.74 -30.67 -8.12
N ALA A 33 35.78 -31.57 -8.38
CA ALA A 33 34.69 -32.01 -7.53
C ALA A 33 35.12 -32.74 -6.24
N VAL A 34 34.30 -32.61 -5.20
CA VAL A 34 34.03 -33.67 -4.21
C VAL A 34 32.53 -33.61 -3.86
N ALA A 35 31.85 -34.74 -4.05
CA ALA A 35 30.45 -34.96 -3.70
C ALA A 35 30.31 -35.30 -2.22
N CYS A 36 29.22 -34.89 -1.57
CA CYS A 36 28.63 -35.67 -0.49
C CYS A 36 27.13 -35.40 -0.35
N SER A 37 26.38 -36.50 -0.30
CA SER A 37 24.94 -36.68 -0.34
C SER A 37 24.25 -36.39 1.00
N ALA A 38 23.02 -35.89 0.91
CA ALA A 38 22.10 -35.67 2.01
C ALA A 38 21.54 -37.00 2.58
N GLY A 39 21.31 -37.02 3.89
CA GLY A 39 20.54 -38.04 4.60
C GLY A 39 19.64 -37.39 5.65
N LEU A 40 18.33 -37.42 5.42
CA LEU A 40 17.28 -37.07 6.39
C LEU A 40 17.28 -38.07 7.56
N THR A 41 16.95 -37.63 8.78
CA THR A 41 16.09 -38.44 9.69
C THR A 41 15.46 -37.65 10.85
N LYS A 42 14.15 -37.87 10.95
CA LYS A 42 13.14 -37.73 12.02
C LYS A 42 13.55 -37.29 13.44
N ARG A 43 12.77 -36.32 13.95
CA ARG A 43 12.62 -35.95 15.38
C ARG A 43 11.74 -36.95 16.14
N ARG A 44 12.11 -37.25 17.40
CA ARG A 44 11.19 -37.70 18.47
C ARG A 44 11.48 -36.92 19.77
N ARG A 45 10.40 -36.70 20.52
CA ARG A 45 10.24 -35.88 21.75
C ARG A 45 10.72 -36.59 23.02
N ILE A 46 10.68 -35.80 24.11
CA ILE A 46 10.67 -36.10 25.56
C ILE A 46 12.05 -35.80 26.18
N GLY A 47 12.24 -35.11 27.31
CA GLY A 47 11.36 -34.56 28.34
C GLY A 47 12.26 -33.94 29.45
N LYS A 48 11.66 -33.08 30.27
CA LYS A 48 12.23 -32.27 31.37
C LYS A 48 13.13 -33.04 32.35
N GLN A 49 14.19 -32.41 32.88
CA GLN A 49 14.27 -31.95 34.29
C GLN A 49 15.66 -31.40 34.67
N THR A 50 15.61 -30.33 35.46
CA THR A 50 16.67 -29.59 36.17
C THR A 50 17.21 -30.34 37.38
N LEU A 51 18.50 -30.17 37.73
CA LEU A 51 18.98 -29.65 39.04
C LEU A 51 20.50 -29.86 39.27
N SER A 52 21.16 -28.75 39.62
CA SER A 52 22.26 -28.52 40.59
C SER A 52 23.52 -29.40 40.69
N ALA A 53 24.67 -28.71 40.69
CA ALA A 53 26.05 -29.12 41.04
C ALA A 53 26.20 -29.53 42.53
N PRO A 54 27.37 -30.07 43.04
CA PRO A 54 28.63 -29.29 43.19
C PRO A 54 29.97 -30.10 43.24
N ALA A 55 31.06 -29.35 43.52
CA ALA A 55 32.32 -29.72 44.23
C ALA A 55 33.48 -30.31 43.39
N THR A 56 34.55 -29.54 43.12
CA THR A 56 35.78 -29.20 43.90
C THR A 56 36.95 -30.16 43.66
N ASP A 57 38.07 -29.64 43.12
CA ASP A 57 39.44 -29.87 43.62
C ASP A 57 40.40 -28.93 42.87
N ALA A 58 41.13 -28.05 43.56
CA ALA A 58 42.55 -28.19 43.93
C ALA A 58 43.45 -28.24 42.67
N ASN A 59 44.51 -27.45 42.49
CA ASN A 59 45.56 -27.12 43.44
C ASN A 59 46.42 -25.94 42.92
N ARG A 60 47.19 -25.37 43.84
CA ARG A 60 47.94 -24.11 43.78
C ARG A 60 49.38 -24.37 43.32
N SER A 61 49.93 -23.50 42.48
CA SER A 61 51.38 -23.26 42.44
C SER A 61 51.67 -21.81 42.04
N ASP A 62 52.70 -21.28 42.68
CA ASP A 62 52.91 -19.90 43.09
C ASP A 62 54.05 -19.30 42.26
N VAL A 63 53.81 -18.18 41.56
CA VAL A 63 54.88 -17.33 41.00
C VAL A 63 54.38 -15.88 41.00
N ARG A 64 54.95 -15.03 41.86
CA ARG A 64 54.82 -13.56 41.74
C ARG A 64 55.67 -13.08 40.57
N PRO A 65 55.21 -12.05 39.84
CA PRO A 65 56.05 -10.86 39.82
C PRO A 65 55.30 -9.51 39.75
N THR A 66 55.97 -8.51 40.32
CA THR A 66 56.05 -7.10 39.91
C THR A 66 54.80 -6.23 39.79
N SER A 67 54.74 -5.26 40.71
CA SER A 67 54.04 -3.97 40.60
C SER A 67 54.21 -3.34 39.22
N VAL A 68 53.09 -3.19 38.51
CA VAL A 68 52.94 -2.27 37.38
C VAL A 68 51.84 -1.29 37.78
N PHE A 69 52.19 -0.02 37.87
CA PHE A 69 51.26 1.08 38.07
C PHE A 69 50.19 1.07 36.97
N ALA A 70 48.96 0.69 37.31
CA ALA A 70 47.81 0.93 36.46
C ALA A 70 47.45 2.41 36.53
N LEU A 71 47.75 3.16 35.47
CA LEU A 71 47.09 4.43 35.20
C LEU A 71 45.59 4.13 35.02
N ILE A 72 44.81 4.42 36.05
CA ILE A 72 43.36 4.53 35.94
C ILE A 72 43.10 5.78 35.09
N VAL A 73 42.94 5.59 33.78
CA VAL A 73 42.28 6.58 32.93
C VAL A 73 40.80 6.46 33.24
N PRO A 74 40.12 7.49 33.77
CA PRO A 74 38.68 7.45 33.87
C PRO A 74 38.13 7.37 32.45
N LEU A 75 37.43 6.27 32.14
CA LEU A 75 36.57 6.17 30.98
C LEU A 75 35.48 7.24 31.17
N SER A 76 35.73 8.42 30.59
CA SER A 76 34.73 9.44 30.38
C SER A 76 33.68 8.86 29.44
N THR A 77 32.65 8.25 30.00
CA THR A 77 31.41 7.91 29.29
C THR A 77 30.56 9.17 29.15
N ASN A 78 31.10 10.17 28.47
CA ASN A 78 30.31 11.27 27.93
C ASN A 78 30.46 11.22 26.42
N SER A 79 29.76 10.26 25.81
CA SER A 79 29.27 10.50 24.45
C SER A 79 28.32 11.69 24.55
N PRO A 80 28.51 12.77 23.78
CA PRO A 80 27.55 13.85 23.73
C PRO A 80 26.24 13.27 23.20
N SER A 81 25.27 13.06 24.09
CA SER A 81 23.89 12.78 23.70
C SER A 81 23.36 14.05 23.06
N TYR A 82 23.49 14.18 21.75
CA TYR A 82 22.77 15.20 21.02
C TYR A 82 21.28 15.01 21.32
N PRO A 83 20.56 16.04 21.78
CA PRO A 83 19.12 15.92 21.97
C PRO A 83 18.50 15.54 20.63
N MET A 84 17.80 14.40 20.61
CA MET A 84 17.10 13.92 19.43
C MET A 84 16.16 15.01 18.91
N SER A 85 16.21 15.32 17.62
CA SER A 85 15.31 16.32 17.04
C SER A 85 13.87 15.88 17.21
N ILE A 86 12.94 16.83 17.35
CA ILE A 86 11.51 16.53 17.46
C ILE A 86 11.02 15.74 16.24
N THR A 87 11.58 16.00 15.05
CA THR A 87 11.32 15.24 13.83
C THR A 87 11.63 13.75 14.02
N VAL A 88 12.84 13.44 14.50
CA VAL A 88 13.26 12.04 14.71
C VAL A 88 12.39 11.37 15.77
N ALA A 89 12.08 12.06 16.86
CA ALA A 89 11.20 11.54 17.92
C ALA A 89 9.80 11.20 17.39
N ILE A 90 9.20 12.08 16.57
CA ILE A 90 7.87 11.84 15.96
C ILE A 90 7.90 10.63 15.03
N LYS A 91 8.92 10.47 14.19
CA LYS A 91 9.06 9.30 13.32
C LYS A 91 9.18 8.01 14.12
N GLN A 92 9.96 8.02 15.21
CA GLN A 92 10.08 6.86 16.10
C GLN A 92 8.75 6.50 16.77
N GLU A 93 7.98 7.48 17.26
CA GLU A 93 6.65 7.25 17.82
C GLU A 93 5.69 6.68 16.76
N ALA A 94 5.73 7.18 15.53
CA ALA A 94 4.92 6.65 14.43
C ALA A 94 5.24 5.17 14.15
N HIS A 95 6.52 4.80 14.03
CA HIS A 95 6.90 3.40 13.87
C HIS A 95 6.50 2.55 15.08
N ALA A 96 6.64 3.05 16.30
CA ALA A 96 6.22 2.35 17.52
C ALA A 96 4.69 2.11 17.57
N LEU A 97 3.89 2.96 16.91
CA LEU A 97 2.45 2.79 16.75
C LEU A 97 2.07 1.80 15.63
N GLY A 98 3.04 1.31 14.86
CA GLY A 98 2.87 0.31 13.81
C GLY A 98 2.62 0.89 12.41
N PHE A 99 3.13 2.10 12.12
CA PHE A 99 3.25 2.56 10.75
C PHE A 99 4.54 1.99 10.12
N ASP A 100 4.41 1.37 8.95
CA ASP A 100 5.51 0.73 8.24
C ASP A 100 6.35 1.76 7.46
N ALA A 101 5.69 2.80 6.93
CA ALA A 101 6.35 3.90 6.24
C ALA A 101 5.98 5.23 6.91
N VAL A 102 6.97 6.11 7.09
CA VAL A 102 6.80 7.44 7.68
C VAL A 102 7.67 8.42 6.91
N GLY A 103 7.07 9.52 6.47
CA GLY A 103 7.77 10.60 5.80
C GLY A 103 7.17 11.95 6.16
N ILE A 104 7.94 13.00 5.97
CA ILE A 104 7.55 14.36 6.31
C ILE A 104 7.79 15.25 5.10
N THR A 105 6.82 16.10 4.78
CA THR A 105 6.98 17.14 3.76
C THR A 105 6.60 18.49 4.33
N HIS A 106 7.25 19.54 3.85
CA HIS A 106 6.77 20.90 4.03
C HIS A 106 5.57 21.16 3.11
N VAL A 107 4.68 22.04 3.54
CA VAL A 107 3.56 22.53 2.71
C VAL A 107 4.03 23.64 1.75
N SER A 108 5.18 24.25 2.05
CA SER A 108 5.94 25.28 1.31
C SER A 108 5.13 26.31 0.51
N GLY A 109 5.21 27.55 0.99
CA GLY A 109 5.09 28.75 0.17
C GLY A 109 6.42 29.22 -0.45
N ASP A 110 7.56 28.57 -0.23
CA ASP A 110 8.85 28.99 -0.79
C ASP A 110 9.75 27.77 -1.10
N HIS A 111 9.85 27.39 -2.37
CA HIS A 111 10.96 26.59 -2.87
C HIS A 111 11.70 27.43 -3.91
N THR A 112 12.72 28.17 -3.47
CA THR A 112 13.83 28.52 -4.35
C THR A 112 14.59 27.24 -4.70
N GLN A 113 14.25 26.60 -5.82
CA GLN A 113 15.07 25.55 -6.39
C GLN A 113 16.32 26.17 -7.02
N SER A 114 17.50 25.79 -6.51
CA SER A 114 18.75 25.92 -7.27
C SER A 114 18.69 24.95 -8.44
N ALA A 115 18.47 25.48 -9.64
CA ALA A 115 18.56 24.72 -10.88
C ALA A 115 20.01 24.27 -11.13
N ALA A 116 20.25 22.96 -11.21
CA ALA A 116 21.41 22.39 -11.89
C ALA A 116 21.15 20.95 -12.35
N GLY A 117 20.80 20.81 -13.64
CA GLY A 117 21.17 19.70 -14.52
C GLY A 117 20.47 18.34 -14.35
N ASP A 118 19.54 18.01 -15.24
CA ASP A 118 19.80 17.11 -16.38
C ASP A 118 18.50 16.97 -17.22
N GLN A 119 18.59 17.25 -18.52
CA GLN A 119 17.44 17.17 -19.44
C GLN A 119 17.36 15.77 -20.03
N GLY A 120 16.60 14.89 -19.38
CA GLY A 120 16.33 13.54 -19.87
C GLY A 120 14.96 13.05 -19.45
N ASN A 121 13.97 13.23 -20.33
CA ASN A 121 12.59 12.72 -20.24
C ASN A 121 11.69 13.40 -19.19
N SER A 122 11.40 14.68 -19.39
CA SER A 122 10.40 15.43 -18.61
C SER A 122 8.99 14.97 -18.95
N SER A 123 8.31 14.38 -17.96
CA SER A 123 6.86 14.35 -17.89
C SER A 123 6.29 15.73 -18.21
N PRO A 124 5.17 15.89 -18.95
CA PRO A 124 4.59 17.19 -19.30
C PRO A 124 4.06 18.00 -18.09
N PHE A 125 4.38 17.58 -16.87
CA PHE A 125 3.87 18.10 -15.61
C PHE A 125 4.96 18.68 -14.68
N ASN A 126 6.18 18.88 -15.16
CA ASN A 126 7.21 19.65 -14.43
C ASN A 126 6.93 21.16 -14.58
N SER A 127 5.85 21.65 -13.97
CA SER A 127 5.67 23.10 -13.78
C SER A 127 6.35 23.55 -12.48
N GLU A 128 7.00 24.72 -12.49
CA GLU A 128 7.56 25.43 -11.32
C GLU A 128 6.52 25.78 -10.24
N ALA A 129 5.23 25.51 -10.48
CA ALA A 129 4.15 25.78 -9.55
C ALA A 129 4.24 24.97 -8.25
N ALA A 130 3.88 25.61 -7.13
CA ALA A 130 3.79 24.98 -5.82
C ALA A 130 2.88 23.73 -5.84
N VAL A 131 3.16 22.77 -4.96
CA VAL A 131 2.42 21.49 -4.88
C VAL A 131 0.89 21.70 -4.81
N PRO A 132 0.34 22.57 -3.94
CA PRO A 132 -1.10 22.80 -3.89
C PRO A 132 -1.71 23.24 -5.22
N GLN A 133 -1.05 24.16 -5.95
CA GLN A 133 -1.55 24.63 -7.24
C GLN A 133 -1.61 23.50 -8.27
N ARG A 134 -0.55 22.69 -8.36
CA ARG A 134 -0.51 21.53 -9.27
C ARG A 134 -1.61 20.51 -8.96
N LEU A 135 -1.89 20.28 -7.68
CA LEU A 135 -2.97 19.40 -7.24
C LEU A 135 -4.34 19.95 -7.58
N PHE A 136 -4.54 21.25 -7.38
CA PHE A 136 -5.77 21.93 -7.74
C PHE A 136 -6.04 21.86 -9.24
N ASP A 137 -5.05 22.15 -10.08
CA ASP A 137 -5.19 22.14 -11.54
C ASP A 137 -5.52 20.72 -12.04
N ARG A 138 -4.83 19.70 -11.52
CA ARG A 138 -5.08 18.29 -11.86
C ARG A 138 -6.48 17.83 -11.45
N LEU A 139 -6.91 18.18 -10.24
CA LEU A 139 -8.27 17.84 -9.77
C LEU A 139 -9.32 18.55 -10.63
N THR A 140 -9.13 19.83 -10.92
CA THR A 140 -10.06 20.63 -11.72
C THR A 140 -10.21 20.05 -13.12
N GLU A 141 -9.11 19.67 -13.78
CA GLU A 141 -9.16 19.02 -15.08
C GLU A 141 -9.86 17.66 -15.03
N TRP A 142 -9.58 16.85 -14.00
CA TRP A 142 -10.23 15.55 -13.81
C TRP A 142 -11.74 15.69 -13.56
N LEU A 143 -12.15 16.70 -12.79
CA LEU A 143 -13.56 17.04 -12.59
C LEU A 143 -14.22 17.51 -13.90
N ARG A 144 -13.55 18.39 -14.65
CA ARG A 144 -14.03 18.90 -15.95
C ARG A 144 -14.27 17.79 -16.97
N ARG A 145 -13.44 16.74 -16.95
CA ARG A 145 -13.60 15.54 -17.79
C ARG A 145 -14.77 14.64 -17.35
N GLY A 146 -15.40 14.92 -16.22
CA GLY A 146 -16.48 14.08 -15.66
C GLY A 146 -16.00 12.75 -15.09
N TYR A 147 -14.69 12.58 -14.89
CA TYR A 147 -14.09 11.30 -14.49
C TYR A 147 -14.40 10.89 -13.06
N HIS A 148 -15.07 11.75 -12.28
CA HIS A 148 -15.53 11.47 -10.93
C HIS A 148 -16.88 10.73 -10.87
N GLY A 149 -17.59 10.61 -12.00
CA GLY A 149 -18.90 9.96 -12.05
C GLY A 149 -19.88 10.57 -11.06
N THR A 150 -20.48 9.73 -10.22
CA THR A 150 -21.48 10.17 -9.22
C THR A 150 -20.87 10.65 -7.90
N MET A 151 -19.54 10.77 -7.78
CA MET A 151 -18.87 11.20 -6.55
C MET A 151 -18.95 12.71 -6.34
N ALA A 152 -20.16 13.25 -6.17
CA ALA A 152 -20.40 14.70 -6.00
C ALA A 152 -19.64 15.33 -4.81
N TRP A 153 -19.14 14.53 -3.88
CA TRP A 153 -18.28 15.00 -2.79
C TRP A 153 -16.87 15.43 -3.25
N MET A 154 -16.45 15.06 -4.46
CA MET A 154 -15.20 15.52 -5.08
C MET A 154 -15.30 16.97 -5.56
N GLU A 155 -16.50 17.44 -5.93
CA GLU A 155 -16.74 18.80 -6.45
C GLU A 155 -16.87 19.87 -5.36
N ARG A 156 -17.22 19.49 -4.12
CA ARG A 156 -17.70 20.45 -3.10
C ARG A 156 -16.67 21.50 -2.65
N ALA A 157 -15.38 21.16 -2.66
CA ALA A 157 -14.33 22.03 -2.14
C ALA A 157 -12.94 21.62 -2.71
N PRO A 158 -12.70 21.80 -4.01
CA PRO A 158 -11.43 21.44 -4.65
C PRO A 158 -10.23 22.20 -4.05
N ASP A 159 -10.38 23.48 -3.72
CA ASP A 159 -9.33 24.29 -3.07
C ASP A 159 -8.89 23.66 -1.75
N LYS A 160 -9.88 23.25 -0.94
CA LYS A 160 -9.63 22.63 0.36
C LYS A 160 -8.91 21.28 0.26
N ARG A 161 -9.13 20.53 -0.84
CA ARG A 161 -8.46 19.25 -1.11
C ARG A 161 -7.01 19.41 -1.53
N ALA A 162 -6.74 20.49 -2.25
CA ALA A 162 -5.43 20.78 -2.80
C ALA A 162 -4.50 21.44 -1.78
N ASP A 163 -5.03 22.29 -0.89
CA ASP A 163 -4.26 23.08 0.06
C ASP A 163 -4.52 22.68 1.54
N PRO A 164 -3.54 22.05 2.21
CA PRO A 164 -3.59 21.69 3.63
C PRO A 164 -3.86 22.88 4.56
N CYS A 165 -3.46 24.10 4.18
CA CYS A 165 -3.69 25.32 4.98
C CYS A 165 -5.18 25.68 5.07
N GLN A 166 -6.01 25.25 4.12
CA GLN A 166 -7.48 25.38 4.18
C GLN A 166 -8.13 24.38 5.15
N VAL A 167 -7.38 23.35 5.55
CA VAL A 167 -7.83 22.27 6.45
C VAL A 167 -7.36 22.53 7.88
N LEU A 168 -6.11 22.97 8.02
CA LEU A 168 -5.50 23.43 9.26
C LEU A 168 -4.82 24.77 9.01
N PRO A 169 -5.42 25.91 9.42
CA PRO A 169 -4.77 27.22 9.30
C PRO A 169 -3.40 27.22 9.98
N GLY A 170 -2.37 27.69 9.27
CA GLY A 170 -0.99 27.69 9.76
C GLY A 170 -0.29 26.32 9.66
N CYS A 171 -0.82 25.36 8.90
CA CYS A 171 -0.13 24.11 8.58
C CYS A 171 1.24 24.40 7.95
N ARG A 172 2.30 23.79 8.49
CA ARG A 172 3.68 23.97 8.01
C ARG A 172 4.26 22.67 7.48
N SER A 173 3.95 21.56 8.16
CA SER A 173 4.40 20.22 7.78
C SER A 173 3.23 19.24 7.70
N ILE A 174 3.39 18.23 6.86
CA ILE A 174 2.54 17.04 6.82
C ILE A 174 3.39 15.83 7.12
N ILE A 175 2.93 15.01 8.06
CA ILE A 175 3.51 13.69 8.36
C ILE A 175 2.67 12.65 7.62
N SER A 176 3.22 12.08 6.57
CA SER A 176 2.60 11.02 5.76
C SER A 176 2.98 9.65 6.29
N LEU A 177 1.99 8.78 6.41
CA LEU A 177 2.08 7.52 7.11
C LEU A 177 1.51 6.40 6.24
N GLY A 178 2.24 5.30 6.13
CA GLY A 178 1.84 4.10 5.40
C GLY A 178 1.73 2.90 6.33
N THR A 179 0.67 2.11 6.19
CA THR A 179 0.57 0.78 6.80
C THR A 179 0.42 -0.28 5.71
N ASN A 180 1.30 -1.27 5.70
CA ASN A 180 1.29 -2.39 4.77
C ASN A 180 0.09 -3.31 5.06
N TYR A 181 -0.68 -3.63 4.02
CA TYR A 181 -1.82 -4.54 4.09
C TYR A 181 -1.69 -5.79 3.21
N LEU A 182 -0.55 -5.99 2.53
CA LEU A 182 -0.31 -7.21 1.77
C LEU A 182 -0.33 -8.41 2.70
N THR A 183 -1.08 -9.46 2.38
CA THR A 183 -1.01 -10.74 3.11
C THR A 183 -0.39 -11.81 2.21
N ASP A 184 0.07 -12.91 2.80
CA ASP A 184 0.63 -14.07 2.09
C ASP A 184 -0.46 -14.95 1.42
N HIS A 185 -1.73 -14.61 1.65
CA HIS A 185 -2.86 -15.30 1.09
C HIS A 185 -3.10 -14.97 -0.39
N ARG A 186 -3.66 -15.94 -1.11
CA ARG A 186 -4.10 -15.78 -2.51
C ARG A 186 -5.62 -15.92 -2.58
N ALA A 187 -6.25 -15.04 -3.36
CA ALA A 187 -7.68 -15.13 -3.65
C ALA A 187 -8.01 -16.49 -4.26
N ASN A 188 -9.19 -17.02 -3.95
CA ASN A 188 -9.69 -18.20 -4.63
C ASN A 188 -10.22 -17.82 -6.02
N GLU A 189 -9.46 -18.18 -7.05
CA GLU A 189 -9.81 -17.90 -8.45
C GLU A 189 -10.56 -19.06 -9.15
N GLN A 190 -11.05 -20.04 -8.38
CA GLN A 190 -11.88 -21.13 -8.95
C GLN A 190 -13.24 -20.61 -9.44
N PRO A 191 -13.82 -21.23 -10.49
CA PRO A 191 -15.18 -20.89 -10.92
C PRO A 191 -16.19 -20.99 -9.77
N GLY A 192 -17.08 -19.99 -9.68
CA GLY A 192 -18.08 -19.87 -8.61
C GLY A 192 -17.67 -19.01 -7.42
N TYR A 193 -16.41 -18.55 -7.35
CA TYR A 193 -15.93 -17.62 -6.34
C TYR A 193 -15.80 -16.20 -6.91
N GLY A 194 -16.19 -15.22 -6.09
CA GLY A 194 -15.96 -13.82 -6.36
C GLY A 194 -14.57 -13.37 -5.93
N ARG A 195 -14.16 -12.20 -6.41
CA ARG A 195 -12.91 -11.57 -6.02
C ARG A 195 -13.16 -10.24 -5.32
N ILE A 196 -12.48 -10.05 -4.19
CA ILE A 196 -12.51 -8.83 -3.39
C ILE A 196 -11.08 -8.27 -3.34
N ALA A 197 -10.93 -6.96 -3.49
CA ALA A 197 -9.64 -6.29 -3.39
C ALA A 197 -8.99 -6.48 -2.01
N ARG A 198 -7.67 -6.65 -1.98
CA ARG A 198 -6.91 -7.06 -0.78
C ARG A 198 -7.08 -6.12 0.40
N TYR A 199 -7.20 -4.81 0.16
CA TYR A 199 -7.37 -3.83 1.23
C TYR A 199 -8.66 -4.04 2.05
N ALA A 200 -9.65 -4.75 1.48
CA ALA A 200 -10.93 -5.05 2.09
C ALA A 200 -11.01 -6.46 2.70
N TRP A 201 -9.89 -7.19 2.76
CA TRP A 201 -9.87 -8.56 3.25
C TRP A 201 -10.09 -8.69 4.74
N GLY A 202 -9.47 -7.80 5.51
CA GLY A 202 -9.58 -7.79 6.96
C GLY A 202 -10.60 -6.79 7.50
N LYS A 203 -10.27 -6.24 8.66
CA LYS A 203 -11.00 -5.18 9.32
C LYS A 203 -10.87 -3.87 8.56
N ASP A 204 -11.86 -3.01 8.76
CA ASP A 204 -11.94 -1.69 8.19
C ASP A 204 -10.76 -0.82 8.64
N TYR A 205 -9.87 -0.54 7.69
CA TYR A 205 -8.62 0.17 7.94
C TYR A 205 -8.84 1.56 8.51
N HIS A 206 -9.96 2.23 8.17
CA HIS A 206 -10.29 3.54 8.70
C HIS A 206 -10.25 3.55 10.23
N LYS A 207 -10.74 2.49 10.87
CA LYS A 207 -10.72 2.36 12.34
C LYS A 207 -9.32 2.11 12.87
N THR A 208 -8.58 1.23 12.22
CA THR A 208 -7.19 0.88 12.61
C THR A 208 -6.28 2.10 12.51
N LEU A 209 -6.28 2.78 11.35
CA LEU A 209 -5.44 3.95 11.09
C LEU A 209 -5.88 5.14 11.93
N THR A 210 -7.18 5.46 12.02
CA THR A 210 -7.65 6.58 12.86
C THR A 210 -7.20 6.42 14.31
N LYS A 211 -7.25 5.20 14.87
CA LYS A 211 -6.77 4.96 16.23
C LYS A 211 -5.29 5.30 16.38
N ARG A 212 -4.44 4.82 15.45
CA ARG A 212 -2.99 5.10 15.46
C ARG A 212 -2.68 6.58 15.26
N LEU A 213 -3.37 7.22 14.31
CA LEU A 213 -3.24 8.65 14.02
C LEU A 213 -3.57 9.50 15.26
N LYS A 214 -4.67 9.19 15.97
CA LYS A 214 -5.03 9.89 17.22
C LYS A 214 -4.02 9.67 18.34
N GLN A 215 -3.43 8.48 18.43
CA GLN A 215 -2.33 8.24 19.37
C GLN A 215 -1.10 9.07 19.01
N LEU A 216 -0.76 9.17 17.72
CA LEU A 216 0.37 9.99 17.26
C LEU A 216 0.14 11.49 17.52
N GLU A 217 -1.06 12.01 17.26
CA GLU A 217 -1.43 13.40 17.62
C GLU A 217 -1.21 13.67 19.12
N GLN A 218 -1.59 12.73 20.00
CA GLN A 218 -1.37 12.85 21.44
C GLN A 218 0.11 12.85 21.81
N ARG A 219 0.93 12.03 21.14
CA ARG A 219 2.39 12.04 21.31
C ARG A 219 3.00 13.36 20.89
N ILE A 220 2.60 13.88 19.72
CA ILE A 220 3.05 15.19 19.21
C ILE A 220 2.67 16.29 20.20
N SER A 221 1.43 16.32 20.69
CA SER A 221 0.97 17.31 21.67
C SER A 221 1.75 17.24 22.99
N SER A 222 2.23 16.06 23.39
CA SER A 222 3.08 15.90 24.57
C SER A 222 4.50 16.46 24.35
N LEU A 223 5.03 16.35 23.12
CA LEU A 223 6.36 16.85 22.75
C LEU A 223 6.37 18.35 22.45
N ALA A 224 5.27 18.87 21.89
CA ALA A 224 5.09 20.27 21.53
C ALA A 224 3.65 20.72 21.86
N PRO A 225 3.39 21.19 23.09
CA PRO A 225 2.05 21.53 23.56
C PRO A 225 1.33 22.63 22.77
N ASP A 226 2.07 23.56 22.16
CA ASP A 226 1.50 24.67 21.37
C ASP A 226 1.19 24.28 19.91
N ALA A 227 1.61 23.08 19.49
CA ALA A 227 1.36 22.60 18.14
C ALA A 227 -0.10 22.18 17.96
N GLN A 228 -0.69 22.60 16.85
CA GLN A 228 -1.98 22.07 16.41
C GLN A 228 -1.73 20.92 15.44
N THR A 229 -2.57 19.89 15.54
CA THR A 229 -2.53 18.73 14.65
C THR A 229 -3.92 18.38 14.15
N ARG A 230 -3.99 17.83 12.93
CA ARG A 230 -5.22 17.29 12.37
C ARG A 230 -4.92 16.12 11.44
N SER A 231 -5.49 14.96 11.76
CA SER A 231 -5.27 13.72 11.03
C SER A 231 -6.44 13.27 10.18
N TYR A 232 -6.11 12.57 9.10
CA TYR A 232 -7.06 11.95 8.18
C TYR A 232 -6.54 10.61 7.67
N SER A 233 -7.49 9.74 7.33
CA SER A 233 -7.29 8.55 6.51
C SER A 233 -8.51 8.40 5.59
N ASP A 234 -8.31 8.51 4.27
CA ASP A 234 -9.28 8.40 3.15
C ASP A 234 -10.44 9.42 3.14
N THR A 235 -11.09 9.60 4.29
CA THR A 235 -12.31 10.40 4.47
C THR A 235 -12.08 11.91 4.58
N GLY A 236 -10.82 12.34 4.54
CA GLY A 236 -10.42 13.74 4.66
C GLY A 236 -10.43 14.49 3.33
N PRO A 237 -10.48 15.84 3.36
CA PRO A 237 -10.25 16.67 2.19
C PRO A 237 -8.73 16.86 1.97
N ILE A 238 -7.95 15.78 1.87
CA ILE A 238 -6.51 15.82 1.62
C ILE A 238 -6.16 14.80 0.54
N MET A 239 -5.30 15.17 -0.41
CA MET A 239 -4.80 14.26 -1.44
C MET A 239 -3.61 13.43 -0.92
N GLU A 240 -3.90 12.47 -0.04
CA GLU A 240 -2.92 11.68 0.73
C GLU A 240 -1.79 11.13 -0.16
N LYS A 241 -2.13 10.51 -1.29
CA LYS A 241 -1.14 9.95 -2.21
C LYS A 241 -0.12 10.97 -2.69
N ALA A 242 -0.56 12.20 -3.00
CA ALA A 242 0.34 13.24 -3.49
C ALA A 242 1.26 13.77 -2.39
N TRP A 243 0.73 13.95 -1.18
CA TRP A 243 1.54 14.38 -0.04
C TRP A 243 2.50 13.29 0.42
N ALA A 244 2.10 12.02 0.38
CA ALA A 244 2.97 10.88 0.61
C ALA A 244 4.11 10.78 -0.41
N GLU A 245 3.88 11.16 -1.68
CA GLU A 245 4.95 11.26 -2.68
C GLU A 245 5.95 12.37 -2.33
N GLN A 246 5.47 13.55 -1.96
CA GLN A 246 6.34 14.67 -1.54
C GLN A 246 7.10 14.34 -0.24
N ALA A 247 6.50 13.57 0.66
CA ALA A 247 7.10 13.10 1.90
C ALA A 247 8.05 11.89 1.70
N GLY A 248 8.27 11.43 0.46
CA GLY A 248 9.25 10.40 0.16
C GLY A 248 8.81 8.96 0.43
N LEU A 249 7.52 8.68 0.68
CA LEU A 249 7.04 7.30 0.91
C LEU A 249 7.11 6.43 -0.37
N GLY A 250 7.13 7.07 -1.54
CA GLY A 250 7.08 6.43 -2.84
C GLY A 250 6.72 7.42 -3.94
N TRP A 251 6.48 6.93 -5.16
CA TRP A 251 6.05 7.74 -6.29
C TRP A 251 4.63 7.38 -6.73
N ILE A 252 3.94 8.28 -7.43
CA ILE A 252 2.65 7.93 -8.03
C ILE A 252 2.89 7.06 -9.26
N GLY A 253 2.44 5.81 -9.22
CA GLY A 253 2.50 4.93 -10.39
C GLY A 253 1.52 5.35 -11.49
N LYS A 254 1.71 4.87 -12.72
CA LYS A 254 0.81 5.18 -13.86
C LYS A 254 -0.66 4.77 -13.64
N HIS A 255 -0.92 3.89 -12.67
CA HIS A 255 -2.27 3.52 -12.21
C HIS A 255 -2.84 4.45 -11.12
N SER A 256 -2.17 5.57 -10.83
CA SER A 256 -2.57 6.60 -9.85
C SER A 256 -2.66 6.15 -8.39
N ASN A 257 -1.88 5.13 -8.00
CA ASN A 257 -1.65 4.79 -6.58
C ASN A 257 -0.19 5.06 -6.24
N LEU A 258 0.07 5.38 -4.97
CA LEU A 258 1.43 5.45 -4.44
C LEU A 258 2.09 4.08 -4.59
N VAL A 259 3.36 4.07 -5.00
CA VAL A 259 4.21 2.88 -5.12
C VAL A 259 5.45 3.13 -4.27
N SER A 260 5.60 2.39 -3.18
CA SER A 260 6.80 2.38 -2.34
C SER A 260 7.84 1.41 -2.90
N ALA A 261 9.12 1.73 -2.71
CA ALA A 261 10.21 0.82 -3.07
C ALA A 261 10.19 -0.48 -2.24
N GLU A 262 9.76 -0.39 -0.98
CA GLU A 262 9.79 -1.50 -0.01
C GLU A 262 8.45 -2.25 0.04
N HIS A 263 7.33 -1.51 0.04
CA HIS A 263 6.00 -2.09 0.22
C HIS A 263 5.17 -2.17 -1.07
N GLY A 264 5.73 -1.73 -2.20
CA GLY A 264 4.96 -1.54 -3.42
C GLY A 264 3.78 -0.59 -3.18
N SER A 265 2.68 -0.86 -3.84
CA SER A 265 1.41 -0.14 -3.73
C SER A 265 0.51 -0.68 -2.61
N TRP A 266 0.99 -1.59 -1.77
CA TRP A 266 0.22 -2.23 -0.70
C TRP A 266 0.24 -1.42 0.61
N LEU A 267 0.19 -0.08 0.49
CA LEU A 267 0.12 0.83 1.63
C LEU A 267 -1.27 1.47 1.74
N LEU A 268 -1.85 1.39 2.93
CA LEU A 268 -2.96 2.24 3.37
C LEU A 268 -2.36 3.53 3.94
N LEU A 269 -2.88 4.67 3.52
CA LEU A 269 -2.32 5.98 3.87
C LEU A 269 -3.09 6.65 5.01
N GLY A 270 -2.35 7.44 5.77
CA GLY A 270 -2.88 8.41 6.71
C GLY A 270 -1.95 9.62 6.79
N GLU A 271 -2.52 10.77 7.09
CA GLU A 271 -1.82 12.05 7.12
C GLU A 271 -2.04 12.72 8.47
N VAL A 272 -1.00 13.34 9.03
CA VAL A 272 -1.11 14.27 10.15
C VAL A 272 -0.61 15.64 9.69
N LEU A 273 -1.54 16.59 9.52
CA LEU A 273 -1.22 17.99 9.30
C LEU A 273 -0.78 18.60 10.63
N THR A 274 0.25 19.44 10.62
CA THR A 274 0.72 20.11 11.83
C THR A 274 1.21 21.53 11.58
N THR A 275 1.05 22.40 12.58
CA THR A 275 1.65 23.74 12.60
C THR A 275 3.14 23.72 12.97
N LEU A 276 3.71 22.55 13.28
CA LEU A 276 5.13 22.40 13.54
C LEU A 276 5.95 22.54 12.25
N GLU A 277 7.06 23.23 12.38
CA GLU A 277 8.17 23.16 11.42
C GLU A 277 8.98 21.89 11.74
N LEU A 278 8.95 20.92 10.84
CA LEU A 278 9.67 19.64 10.97
C LEU A 278 10.72 19.55 9.86
N GLU A 279 11.73 18.70 10.01
CA GLU A 279 12.69 18.47 8.92
C GLU A 279 12.02 17.60 7.84
N ALA A 280 11.96 18.10 6.60
CA ALA A 280 11.34 17.40 5.48
C ALA A 280 12.26 16.29 4.92
N ASP A 281 11.62 15.24 4.41
CA ASP A 281 12.25 14.21 3.60
C ASP A 281 12.25 14.62 2.12
N GLU A 282 13.09 13.94 1.34
CA GLU A 282 13.18 14.15 -0.09
C GLU A 282 12.04 13.39 -0.82
N PRO A 283 11.34 14.04 -1.78
CA PRO A 283 10.37 13.36 -2.62
C PRO A 283 10.98 12.17 -3.37
N ALA A 284 10.20 11.09 -3.50
CA ALA A 284 10.70 9.91 -4.20
C ALA A 284 10.79 10.14 -5.72
N THR A 285 11.72 9.45 -6.37
CA THR A 285 11.84 9.45 -7.83
C THR A 285 10.81 8.51 -8.47
N ASP A 286 10.19 8.92 -9.57
CA ASP A 286 9.32 8.04 -10.37
C ASP A 286 10.13 6.93 -11.05
N LEU A 287 9.80 5.67 -10.73
CA LEU A 287 10.46 4.49 -11.26
C LEU A 287 9.60 3.69 -12.26
N CYS A 288 8.48 4.23 -12.75
CA CYS A 288 7.67 3.55 -13.76
C CYS A 288 8.35 3.47 -15.13
N GLY A 289 9.15 4.48 -15.50
CA GLY A 289 9.83 4.54 -16.80
C GLY A 289 8.89 4.29 -17.99
N SER A 290 9.28 3.44 -18.93
CA SER A 290 8.46 3.07 -20.10
C SER A 290 7.40 2.00 -19.83
N CYS A 291 7.31 1.45 -18.60
CA CYS A 291 6.36 0.38 -18.28
C CYS A 291 4.90 0.80 -18.49
N THR A 292 4.07 -0.07 -19.08
CA THR A 292 2.64 0.15 -19.32
C THR A 292 1.76 -1.03 -18.87
N LEU A 293 2.29 -1.95 -18.07
CA LEU A 293 1.59 -3.18 -17.68
C LEU A 293 0.23 -2.92 -17.02
N CYS A 294 0.16 -1.94 -16.11
CA CYS A 294 -1.09 -1.63 -15.42
C CYS A 294 -2.18 -1.08 -16.36
N ILE A 295 -1.77 -0.30 -17.38
CA ILE A 295 -2.67 0.24 -18.41
C ILE A 295 -3.22 -0.91 -19.26
N GLN A 296 -2.33 -1.80 -19.71
CA GLN A 296 -2.69 -2.96 -20.54
C GLN A 296 -3.56 -3.97 -19.80
N ALA A 297 -3.32 -4.16 -18.50
CA ALA A 297 -4.06 -5.11 -17.68
C ALA A 297 -5.43 -4.59 -17.23
N CYS A 298 -5.72 -3.29 -17.36
CA CYS A 298 -6.97 -2.71 -16.91
C CYS A 298 -8.16 -3.22 -17.76
N PRO A 299 -9.07 -4.05 -17.21
CA PRO A 299 -10.06 -4.76 -18.03
C PRO A 299 -11.08 -3.85 -18.72
N THR A 300 -11.24 -2.64 -18.19
CA THR A 300 -12.22 -1.66 -18.65
C THR A 300 -11.54 -0.42 -19.26
N GLY A 301 -10.21 -0.42 -19.42
CA GLY A 301 -9.49 0.74 -19.94
C GLY A 301 -9.70 2.01 -19.11
N ALA A 302 -9.86 1.87 -17.79
CA ALA A 302 -10.08 2.99 -16.88
C ALA A 302 -8.83 3.88 -16.72
N ILE A 303 -7.63 3.34 -16.94
CA ILE A 303 -6.40 4.13 -16.97
C ILE A 303 -6.25 4.68 -18.40
N THR A 304 -6.81 5.86 -18.63
CA THR A 304 -6.94 6.46 -19.98
C THR A 304 -5.60 6.88 -20.59
N GLU A 305 -4.66 7.24 -19.72
CA GLU A 305 -3.29 7.65 -20.03
C GLU A 305 -2.47 7.53 -18.74
N PRO A 306 -1.13 7.56 -18.78
CA PRO A 306 -0.30 7.53 -17.57
C PRO A 306 -0.80 8.51 -16.51
N TYR A 307 -1.00 8.00 -15.28
CA TYR A 307 -1.40 8.75 -14.08
C TYR A 307 -2.84 9.29 -14.07
N VAL A 308 -3.65 9.00 -15.09
CA VAL A 308 -5.04 9.48 -15.18
C VAL A 308 -6.02 8.31 -15.25
N VAL A 309 -6.90 8.24 -14.25
CA VAL A 309 -7.97 7.24 -14.14
C VAL A 309 -9.32 7.88 -14.40
N ASP A 310 -10.07 7.37 -15.36
CA ASP A 310 -11.52 7.61 -15.46
C ASP A 310 -12.24 6.70 -14.46
N ALA A 311 -12.72 7.26 -13.34
CA ALA A 311 -13.38 6.45 -12.33
C ALA A 311 -14.68 5.84 -12.85
N THR A 312 -15.37 6.47 -13.81
CA THR A 312 -16.63 5.95 -14.37
C THR A 312 -16.47 4.59 -15.05
N ARG A 313 -15.24 4.25 -15.44
CA ARG A 313 -14.87 2.94 -16.01
C ARG A 313 -14.16 2.03 -15.00
N CYS A 314 -13.65 2.57 -13.89
CA CYS A 314 -12.87 1.82 -12.91
C CYS A 314 -13.75 0.83 -12.14
N ILE A 315 -13.41 -0.46 -12.17
CA ILE A 315 -14.16 -1.52 -11.46
C ILE A 315 -14.26 -1.23 -9.95
N SER A 316 -13.24 -0.59 -9.36
CA SER A 316 -13.29 -0.16 -7.96
C SER A 316 -14.44 0.82 -7.71
N TYR A 317 -14.55 1.87 -8.52
CA TYR A 317 -15.68 2.81 -8.44
C TYR A 317 -17.03 2.12 -8.73
N LEU A 318 -17.11 1.30 -9.78
CA LEU A 318 -18.33 0.60 -10.18
C LEU A 318 -18.86 -0.28 -9.03
N THR A 319 -17.98 -1.01 -8.36
CA THR A 319 -18.36 -1.95 -7.30
C THR A 319 -18.62 -1.30 -5.94
N ILE A 320 -18.03 -0.12 -5.67
CA ILE A 320 -18.02 0.50 -4.33
C ILE A 320 -18.86 1.76 -4.26
N GLU A 321 -18.76 2.66 -5.22
CA GLU A 321 -19.30 4.03 -5.15
C GLU A 321 -20.56 4.19 -6.01
N LEU A 322 -20.62 3.55 -7.18
CA LEU A 322 -21.79 3.62 -8.05
C LEU A 322 -23.01 2.96 -7.36
N ARG A 323 -24.13 3.69 -7.33
CA ARG A 323 -25.43 3.22 -6.82
C ARG A 323 -26.37 2.94 -7.99
N GLY A 324 -27.43 2.18 -7.72
CA GLY A 324 -28.38 1.73 -8.74
C GLY A 324 -28.25 0.23 -9.00
N ASP A 325 -29.06 -0.26 -9.93
CA ASP A 325 -29.08 -1.67 -10.37
C ASP A 325 -28.02 -1.95 -11.45
N GLU A 326 -28.09 -3.12 -12.07
CA GLU A 326 -27.16 -3.52 -13.12
C GLU A 326 -27.24 -2.63 -14.37
N ALA A 327 -28.39 -2.00 -14.66
CA ALA A 327 -28.55 -1.15 -15.83
C ALA A 327 -27.75 0.16 -15.72
N ALA A 328 -27.32 0.54 -14.51
CA ALA A 328 -26.40 1.64 -14.29
C ALA A 328 -24.97 1.37 -14.81
N ILE A 329 -24.65 0.11 -15.15
CA ILE A 329 -23.34 -0.31 -15.67
C ILE A 329 -23.53 -0.82 -17.10
N SER A 330 -22.80 -0.28 -18.07
CA SER A 330 -22.89 -0.74 -19.47
C SER A 330 -22.50 -2.22 -19.59
N GLN A 331 -23.04 -2.92 -20.60
CA GLN A 331 -22.73 -4.34 -20.81
C GLN A 331 -21.24 -4.62 -21.01
N GLU A 332 -20.51 -3.72 -21.69
CA GLU A 332 -19.05 -3.79 -21.84
C GLU A 332 -18.36 -3.79 -20.46
N LEU A 333 -18.72 -2.84 -19.60
CA LEU A 333 -18.13 -2.72 -18.26
C LEU A 333 -18.52 -3.90 -17.37
N GLN A 334 -19.78 -4.36 -17.45
CA GLN A 334 -20.21 -5.58 -16.75
C GLN A 334 -19.35 -6.78 -17.16
N GLY A 335 -19.06 -6.96 -18.45
CA GLY A 335 -18.14 -8.00 -18.93
C GLY A 335 -16.73 -7.84 -18.37
N GLY A 336 -16.20 -6.60 -18.40
CA GLY A 336 -14.87 -6.28 -17.85
C GLY A 336 -14.74 -6.48 -16.33
N MET A 337 -15.84 -6.40 -15.57
CA MET A 337 -15.83 -6.69 -14.14
C MET A 337 -15.45 -8.14 -13.82
N GLY A 338 -15.72 -9.09 -14.73
CA GLY A 338 -15.43 -10.51 -14.49
C GLY A 338 -16.08 -11.02 -13.21
N ASN A 339 -15.30 -11.61 -12.30
CA ASN A 339 -15.74 -12.08 -10.99
C ASN A 339 -15.51 -11.07 -9.84
N LYS A 340 -15.13 -9.82 -10.13
CA LYS A 340 -14.76 -8.83 -9.10
C LYS A 340 -16.02 -8.19 -8.49
N ILE A 341 -16.23 -8.44 -7.20
CA ILE A 341 -17.46 -8.08 -6.49
C ILE A 341 -17.28 -6.91 -5.51
N PHE A 342 -16.05 -6.54 -5.16
CA PHE A 342 -15.74 -5.36 -4.34
C PHE A 342 -14.28 -4.93 -4.56
N GLY A 343 -14.07 -3.75 -5.15
CA GLY A 343 -12.73 -3.27 -5.53
C GLY A 343 -12.11 -4.05 -6.69
N CYS A 344 -10.92 -3.64 -7.13
CA CYS A 344 -10.14 -4.32 -8.15
C CYS A 344 -8.65 -4.05 -7.94
N ASP A 345 -7.84 -5.12 -7.98
CA ASP A 345 -6.39 -5.04 -7.80
C ASP A 345 -5.61 -5.31 -9.10
N ASP A 346 -6.26 -5.42 -10.26
CA ASP A 346 -5.59 -5.91 -11.48
C ASP A 346 -4.41 -5.02 -11.90
N CYS A 347 -4.56 -3.70 -11.77
CA CYS A 347 -3.47 -2.76 -12.05
C CYS A 347 -2.34 -2.80 -10.99
N LEU A 348 -2.63 -3.29 -9.79
CA LEU A 348 -1.67 -3.49 -8.70
C LEU A 348 -0.97 -4.84 -8.85
N ASP A 349 -1.69 -5.93 -9.04
CA ASP A 349 -1.14 -7.29 -9.16
C ASP A 349 -0.10 -7.42 -10.29
N VAL A 350 -0.25 -6.66 -11.39
CA VAL A 350 0.71 -6.67 -12.51
C VAL A 350 1.88 -5.70 -12.33
N CYS A 351 1.86 -4.85 -11.30
CA CYS A 351 2.94 -3.89 -11.06
C CYS A 351 4.21 -4.62 -10.60
N PRO A 352 5.36 -4.46 -11.29
CA PRO A 352 6.60 -5.17 -10.91
C PRO A 352 7.10 -4.84 -9.50
N PHE A 353 6.77 -3.65 -8.98
CA PHE A 353 7.15 -3.23 -7.63
C PHE A 353 6.38 -3.97 -6.54
N ASN A 354 5.19 -4.51 -6.86
CA ASN A 354 4.39 -5.28 -5.91
C ASN A 354 4.90 -6.70 -5.69
N LEU A 355 5.76 -7.21 -6.58
CA LEU A 355 6.36 -8.54 -6.44
C LEU A 355 7.41 -8.61 -5.34
N ARG A 356 7.95 -7.46 -4.91
CA ARG A 356 9.01 -7.36 -3.90
C ARG A 356 8.48 -7.05 -2.50
N ALA A 357 7.20 -6.73 -2.37
CA ALA A 357 6.60 -6.38 -1.11
C ALA A 357 6.49 -7.61 -0.19
N GLU A 358 6.87 -7.43 1.07
CA GLU A 358 6.74 -8.48 2.09
C GLU A 358 5.33 -8.47 2.71
N PRO A 359 4.78 -9.64 3.11
CA PRO A 359 3.51 -9.71 3.80
C PRO A 359 3.53 -9.00 5.16
N THR A 360 2.45 -8.28 5.47
CA THR A 360 2.18 -7.65 6.75
C THR A 360 2.02 -8.68 7.88
N GLN A 361 2.44 -8.29 9.08
CA GLN A 361 2.15 -9.02 10.31
C GLN A 361 0.92 -8.46 11.04
N GLU A 362 0.26 -7.43 10.50
CA GLU A 362 -0.90 -6.79 11.14
C GLU A 362 -2.12 -7.75 11.17
N PRO A 363 -2.55 -8.20 12.37
CA PRO A 363 -3.67 -9.14 12.47
C PRO A 363 -4.99 -8.55 11.98
N ALA A 364 -5.15 -7.23 12.03
CA ALA A 364 -6.36 -6.56 11.55
C ALA A 364 -6.58 -6.74 10.04
N PHE A 365 -5.54 -6.99 9.24
CA PHE A 365 -5.65 -7.10 7.78
C PHE A 365 -5.75 -8.55 7.28
N GLN A 366 -5.69 -9.51 8.19
CA GLN A 366 -5.83 -10.92 7.83
C GLN A 366 -7.24 -11.22 7.30
N PRO A 367 -7.35 -12.01 6.22
CA PRO A 367 -8.62 -12.26 5.56
C PRO A 367 -9.56 -13.14 6.38
N SER A 368 -10.84 -13.10 6.01
CA SER A 368 -11.85 -14.06 6.45
C SER A 368 -12.24 -14.98 5.29
N ARG A 369 -13.02 -16.04 5.55
CA ARG A 369 -13.58 -16.88 4.47
C ARG A 369 -14.42 -16.08 3.46
N TRP A 370 -15.07 -15.01 3.93
CA TRP A 370 -15.96 -14.17 3.13
C TRP A 370 -15.22 -13.19 2.23
N SER A 371 -13.94 -12.92 2.49
CA SER A 371 -13.11 -12.04 1.67
C SER A 371 -12.10 -12.78 0.81
N LEU A 372 -11.53 -13.88 1.32
CA LEU A 372 -10.55 -14.68 0.60
C LEU A 372 -11.17 -15.62 -0.45
N ALA A 373 -12.32 -16.21 -0.11
CA ALA A 373 -13.01 -17.19 -0.93
C ALA A 373 -14.54 -16.99 -0.88
N PRO A 374 -15.06 -15.82 -1.31
CA PRO A 374 -16.49 -15.55 -1.32
C PRO A 374 -17.21 -16.42 -2.36
N HIS A 375 -17.93 -17.45 -1.92
CA HIS A 375 -18.75 -18.24 -2.82
C HIS A 375 -19.97 -17.44 -3.29
N LEU A 376 -20.11 -17.27 -4.61
CA LEU A 376 -21.11 -16.35 -5.18
C LEU A 376 -22.54 -16.77 -4.86
N ASN A 377 -22.85 -18.07 -4.88
CA ASN A 377 -24.19 -18.55 -4.57
C ASN A 377 -24.54 -18.37 -3.09
N GLU A 378 -23.54 -18.44 -2.18
CA GLU A 378 -23.78 -18.12 -0.76
C GLU A 378 -24.05 -16.64 -0.58
N LEU A 379 -23.24 -15.78 -1.21
CA LEU A 379 -23.41 -14.33 -1.14
C LEU A 379 -24.76 -13.87 -1.72
N ALA A 380 -25.22 -14.50 -2.80
CA ALA A 380 -26.50 -14.17 -3.45
C ALA A 380 -27.73 -14.42 -2.55
N GLN A 381 -27.60 -15.24 -1.50
CA GLN A 381 -28.67 -15.57 -0.57
C GLN A 381 -28.62 -14.76 0.73
N LEU A 382 -27.65 -13.85 0.87
CA LEU A 382 -27.59 -13.00 2.07
C LEU A 382 -28.78 -12.06 2.09
N ASP A 383 -29.51 -12.03 3.21
CA ASP A 383 -30.39 -10.93 3.53
C ASP A 383 -29.59 -9.74 4.14
N GLU A 384 -30.25 -8.60 4.31
CA GLU A 384 -29.61 -7.38 4.80
C GLU A 384 -29.09 -7.52 6.24
N GLN A 385 -29.79 -8.28 7.09
CA GLN A 385 -29.39 -8.52 8.47
C GLN A 385 -28.10 -9.34 8.52
N THR A 386 -28.05 -10.44 7.79
CA THR A 386 -26.90 -11.34 7.70
C THR A 386 -25.70 -10.62 7.08
N PHE A 387 -25.91 -9.83 6.01
CA PHE A 387 -24.89 -8.97 5.44
C PHE A 387 -24.30 -8.01 6.49
N THR A 388 -25.17 -7.33 7.24
CA THR A 388 -24.73 -6.38 8.27
C THR A 388 -23.90 -7.08 9.35
N THR A 389 -24.32 -8.25 9.82
CA THR A 389 -23.59 -9.03 10.82
C THR A 389 -22.23 -9.51 10.31
N ILE A 390 -22.16 -10.08 9.09
CA ILE A 390 -20.90 -10.59 8.52
C ILE A 390 -19.90 -9.46 8.29
N PHE A 391 -20.35 -8.36 7.69
CA PHE A 391 -19.46 -7.29 7.24
C PHE A 391 -19.36 -6.12 8.21
N GLN A 392 -19.93 -6.19 9.43
CA GLN A 392 -20.00 -5.05 10.38
C GLN A 392 -18.69 -4.29 10.62
N HIS A 393 -17.54 -4.96 10.46
CA HIS A 393 -16.21 -4.42 10.66
C HIS A 393 -15.35 -4.44 9.39
N SER A 394 -15.94 -4.59 8.21
CA SER A 394 -15.23 -4.66 6.93
C SER A 394 -15.53 -3.41 6.07
N PRO A 395 -14.57 -2.94 5.24
CA PRO A 395 -14.81 -1.91 4.23
C PRO A 395 -15.96 -2.27 3.26
N ILE A 396 -16.25 -3.56 3.09
CA ILE A 396 -17.28 -4.09 2.17
C ILE A 396 -18.66 -3.45 2.40
N ARG A 397 -18.94 -2.99 3.63
CA ARG A 397 -20.18 -2.26 3.95
C ARG A 397 -20.41 -1.03 3.09
N ARG A 398 -19.34 -0.43 2.55
CA ARG A 398 -19.41 0.76 1.70
C ARG A 398 -20.27 0.54 0.45
N ALA A 399 -20.25 -0.66 -0.12
CA ALA A 399 -21.09 -1.02 -1.27
C ALA A 399 -22.58 -1.11 -0.91
N LYS A 400 -22.91 -1.25 0.38
CA LYS A 400 -24.22 -1.66 0.89
C LYS A 400 -24.63 -3.06 0.40
N HIS A 401 -25.64 -3.64 1.04
CA HIS A 401 -26.16 -4.96 0.70
C HIS A 401 -26.60 -5.04 -0.77
N GLN A 402 -27.40 -4.08 -1.23
CA GLN A 402 -27.88 -4.01 -2.61
C GLN A 402 -26.73 -3.90 -3.64
N GLY A 403 -25.71 -3.08 -3.36
CA GLY A 403 -24.58 -2.93 -4.27
C GLY A 403 -23.74 -4.21 -4.35
N LEU A 404 -23.51 -4.90 -3.23
CA LEU A 404 -22.83 -6.20 -3.25
C LEU A 404 -23.63 -7.23 -4.04
N LEU A 405 -24.94 -7.35 -3.82
CA LEU A 405 -25.78 -8.31 -4.55
C LEU A 405 -25.81 -8.04 -6.04
N ARG A 406 -25.88 -6.77 -6.47
CA ARG A 406 -25.75 -6.37 -7.88
C ARG A 406 -24.42 -6.88 -8.46
N ASN A 407 -23.31 -6.65 -7.77
CA ASN A 407 -21.99 -7.08 -8.25
C ASN A 407 -21.88 -8.61 -8.32
N VAL A 408 -22.46 -9.32 -7.34
CA VAL A 408 -22.53 -10.79 -7.32
C VAL A 408 -23.36 -11.33 -8.49
N ALA A 409 -24.50 -10.72 -8.81
CA ALA A 409 -25.32 -11.12 -9.95
C ALA A 409 -24.58 -10.97 -11.29
N ILE A 410 -23.86 -9.85 -11.47
CA ILE A 410 -22.98 -9.63 -12.64
C ILE A 410 -21.90 -10.72 -12.71
N ALA A 411 -21.21 -11.00 -11.60
CA ALA A 411 -20.18 -12.03 -11.53
C ALA A 411 -20.72 -13.44 -11.85
N GLN A 412 -21.90 -13.80 -11.34
CA GLN A 412 -22.55 -15.07 -11.64
C GLN A 412 -22.90 -15.19 -13.13
N ARG A 413 -23.33 -14.11 -13.77
CA ARG A 413 -23.61 -14.08 -15.22
C ARG A 413 -22.33 -14.28 -16.03
N ASN A 414 -21.27 -13.56 -15.69
CA ASN A 414 -19.99 -13.63 -16.38
C ASN A 414 -19.29 -14.99 -16.29
N LEU A 415 -19.59 -15.77 -15.24
CA LEU A 415 -19.01 -17.10 -15.02
C LEU A 415 -19.82 -18.26 -15.61
N LYS A 416 -21.04 -18.00 -16.12
CA LYS A 416 -21.76 -19.03 -16.89
C LYS A 416 -21.07 -19.18 -18.26
N PRO A 417 -20.66 -20.39 -18.66
CA PRO A 417 -20.18 -20.60 -20.02
C PRO A 417 -21.28 -20.16 -20.98
N MET A 418 -20.93 -19.28 -21.94
CA MET A 418 -21.83 -18.81 -22.99
C MET A 418 -22.32 -19.97 -23.85
#